data_AF-A0A1G0KQI1-F1
#
_entry.id   AF-A0A1G0KQI1-F1
#
_cell.length_a   1.000
_cell.length_b   1.000
_cell.length_c   1.000
_cell.angle_alpha   90.00
_cell.angle_beta   90.00
_cell.angle_gamma   90.00
#
_symmetry.space_group_name_H-M   'P 1'
#
loop_
_entity.id
_entity.type
_entity.pdbx_description
1 polymer ?
#
loop_
_entity_poly.entity_id
_entity_poly.type
_entity_poly.pdbx_seq_one_letter_code
_entity_poly.pdbx_strand_id
1 'polypeptide(L)' 'MAALSRSYFQRLLWLLFCVLLGLGIGIVGLRLTGEPEWFLALPGVMAVGWFIFANPAECLLPPGPGRKEDS' A
#
# COMPACT_ATOMS: atom_id res chain seq x y z
N MET A 1 -0.25 -5.82 -24.71
CA MET A 1 -0.52 -4.78 -23.69
C MET A 1 -1.43 -5.35 -22.58
N ALA A 2 -1.04 -6.42 -21.86
CA ALA A 2 -1.94 -7.07 -20.88
C ALA A 2 -1.29 -7.40 -19.53
N ALA A 3 0.03 -7.22 -19.37
CA ALA A 3 0.73 -7.50 -18.12
C ALA A 3 0.74 -6.30 -17.14
N LEU A 4 0.40 -5.09 -17.60
CA LEU A 4 0.37 -3.89 -16.75
C LEU A 4 -0.86 -3.81 -15.83
N SER A 5 -1.98 -4.48 -16.17
CA SER A 5 -3.24 -4.32 -15.44
C SER A 5 -3.28 -5.11 -14.12
N ARG A 6 -2.60 -6.25 -14.04
CA ARG A 6 -2.67 -7.16 -12.89
C ARG A 6 -1.99 -6.59 -11.65
N SER A 7 -0.83 -5.96 -11.80
CA SER A 7 -0.11 -5.30 -10.69
C SER A 7 -0.86 -4.06 -10.18
N TYR A 8 -1.55 -3.33 -11.07
CA TYR A 8 -2.33 -2.16 -10.68
C TYR A 8 -3.61 -2.57 -9.91
N PHE A 9 -4.29 -3.62 -10.37
CA PHE A 9 -5.47 -4.17 -9.68
C PHE A 9 -5.11 -4.73 -8.30
N GLN A 10 -3.99 -5.42 -8.19
CA GLN A 10 -3.52 -5.96 -6.92
C GLN A 10 -3.13 -4.87 -5.92
N ARG A 11 -2.47 -3.79 -6.40
CA ARG A 11 -2.21 -2.60 -5.59
C ARG A 11 -3.50 -1.89 -5.16
N LEU A 12 -4.48 -1.76 -6.07
CA LEU A 12 -5.78 -1.16 -5.76
C LEU A 12 -6.53 -1.97 -4.69
N LEU A 13 -6.55 -3.30 -4.80
CA LEU A 13 -7.15 -4.19 -3.81
C LEU A 13 -6.45 -4.08 -2.45
N TRP A 14 -5.12 -3.96 -2.45
CA TRP A 14 -4.36 -3.77 -1.21
C TRP A 14 -4.67 -2.44 -0.52
N LEU A 15 -4.76 -1.36 -1.29
CA LEU A 15 -5.15 -0.05 -0.78
C LEU A 15 -6.58 -0.06 -0.23
N LEU A 16 -7.52 -0.66 -0.97
CA LEU A 16 -8.91 -0.84 -0.52
C LEU A 16 -8.98 -1.63 0.79
N PHE A 17 -8.21 -2.70 0.90
CA PHE A 17 -8.13 -3.49 2.12
C PHE A 17 -7.61 -2.64 3.30
N CYS A 18 -6.53 -1.87 3.11
CA CYS A 18 -6.00 -0.98 4.15
C CYS A 18 -7.01 0.09 4.57
N VAL A 19 -7.75 0.67 3.62
CA VAL A 19 -8.80 1.66 3.90
C VAL A 19 -9.94 1.05 4.71
N LEU A 20 -10.44 -0.12 4.30
CA LEU A 20 -11.52 -0.80 5.01
C LEU A 20 -11.13 -1.18 6.43
N LEU A 21 -9.88 -1.62 6.63
CA LEU A 21 -9.36 -2.00 7.94
C LEU A 21 -9.21 -0.77 8.86
N GLY A 22 -8.62 0.32 8.36
CA GLY A 22 -8.53 1.59 9.09
C GLY A 22 -9.91 2.20 9.41
N LEU A 23 -10.86 2.10 8.47
CA LEU A 23 -12.23 2.54 8.67
C LEU A 23 -12.94 1.69 9.74
N GLY A 24 -12.76 0.38 9.72
CA GLY A 24 -13.29 -0.54 10.72
C GLY A 24 -12.77 -0.20 12.12
N ILE A 25 -11.45 0.01 12.27
CA ILE A 25 -10.85 0.40 13.55
C ILE A 25 -11.38 1.77 14.00
N GLY A 26 -11.49 2.73 13.09
CA GLY A 26 -12.03 4.05 13.39
C GLY A 26 -13.48 4.01 13.88
N ILE A 27 -14.35 3.25 13.20
CA ILE A 27 -15.76 3.09 13.60
C ILE A 27 -15.87 2.36 14.94
N VAL A 28 -15.14 1.26 15.13
CA VAL A 28 -15.16 0.50 16.39
C VAL A 28 -14.65 1.37 17.53
N GLY A 29 -13.53 2.06 17.34
CA GLY A 29 -12.95 2.97 18.33
C GLY A 29 -13.89 4.11 18.69
N LEU A 30 -14.49 4.77 17.70
CA LEU A 30 -15.50 5.82 17.90
C LEU A 30 -16.71 5.30 18.67
N ARG A 31 -17.19 4.09 18.36
CA ARG A 31 -18.36 3.50 19.05
C ARG A 31 -18.08 3.10 20.48
N LEU A 32 -16.83 2.75 20.82
CA LEU A 32 -16.44 2.34 22.17
C LEU A 32 -16.03 3.51 23.07
N THR A 33 -15.37 4.51 22.52
CA THR A 33 -14.78 5.63 23.29
C THR A 33 -15.48 6.97 23.09
N GLY A 34 -16.22 7.13 21.97
CA GLY A 34 -16.81 8.41 21.59
C GLY A 34 -15.81 9.42 21.04
N GLU A 35 -14.51 9.08 20.98
CA GLU A 35 -13.47 9.99 20.55
C GLU A 35 -13.22 9.90 19.03
N PRO A 36 -13.23 11.02 18.30
CA PRO A 36 -13.02 11.03 16.85
C PRO A 36 -11.57 10.76 16.45
N GLU A 37 -10.61 10.82 17.40
CA GLU A 37 -9.20 10.55 17.14
C GLU A 37 -8.89 9.10 16.74
N TRP A 38 -9.83 8.17 16.94
CA TRP A 38 -9.72 6.80 16.42
C TRP A 38 -9.64 6.73 14.89
N PHE A 39 -10.07 7.77 14.16
CA PHE A 39 -9.85 7.85 12.72
C PHE A 39 -8.37 8.05 12.33
N LEU A 40 -7.48 8.40 13.27
CA LEU A 40 -6.02 8.36 13.05
C LEU A 40 -5.50 6.94 12.77
N ALA A 41 -6.30 5.91 13.04
CA ALA A 41 -6.00 4.55 12.60
C ALA A 41 -5.92 4.44 11.07
N LEU A 42 -6.63 5.27 10.30
CA LEU A 42 -6.58 5.27 8.83
C LEU A 42 -5.16 5.54 8.30
N PRO A 43 -4.50 6.68 8.60
CA PRO A 43 -3.14 6.93 8.16
C PRO A 43 -2.13 5.96 8.80
N GLY A 44 -2.36 5.49 10.03
CA GLY A 44 -1.50 4.50 10.69
C GLY A 44 -1.48 3.14 9.97
N VAL A 45 -2.66 2.59 9.67
CA VAL A 45 -2.80 1.33 8.93
C VAL A 45 -2.29 1.46 7.50
N MET A 46 -2.50 2.62 6.85
CA MET A 46 -1.92 2.94 5.55
C MET A 46 -0.39 2.91 5.60
N ALA A 47 0.24 3.55 6.60
CA ALA A 47 1.70 3.57 6.73
C ALA A 47 2.28 2.17 6.98
N VAL A 48 1.64 1.37 7.85
CA VAL A 48 2.06 -0.01 8.12
C VAL A 48 1.87 -0.89 6.88
N GLY A 49 0.72 -0.79 6.22
CA GLY A 49 0.43 -1.51 4.98
C GLY A 49 1.42 -1.15 3.87
N TRP A 50 1.76 0.13 3.76
CA TRP A 50 2.80 0.61 2.85
C TRP A 50 4.17 0.05 3.20
N PHE A 51 4.58 0.05 4.47
CA PHE A 51 5.89 -0.47 4.88
C PHE A 51 6.05 -1.97 4.56
N ILE A 52 4.97 -2.74 4.69
CA ILE A 52 4.99 -4.19 4.39
C ILE A 52 4.97 -4.45 2.87
N PHE A 53 4.25 -3.63 2.08
CA PHE A 53 4.03 -3.89 0.65
C PHE A 53 4.88 -3.08 -0.31
N ALA A 54 5.49 -1.99 0.14
CA ALA A 54 6.45 -1.23 -0.64
C ALA A 54 7.74 -2.06 -0.73
N ASN A 55 7.81 -2.94 -1.74
CA ASN A 55 9.02 -3.66 -2.05
C ASN A 55 10.06 -2.66 -2.62
N PRO A 56 11.12 -2.30 -1.87
CA PRO A 56 12.11 -1.35 -2.37
C PRO A 56 12.88 -1.88 -3.59
N ALA A 57 12.83 -3.19 -3.86
CA ALA A 57 13.42 -3.79 -5.03
C ALA A 57 12.72 -3.40 -6.34
N GLU A 58 11.45 -2.96 -6.32
CA GLU A 58 10.78 -2.43 -7.52
C GLU A 58 11.24 -1.01 -7.88
N CYS A 59 11.92 -0.31 -6.97
CA CYS A 59 12.55 0.99 -7.26
C CYS A 59 13.92 0.84 -7.95
N LEU A 60 14.47 -0.37 -8.01
CA LEU A 60 15.64 -0.66 -8.84
C LEU A 60 15.16 -0.75 -10.28
N LEU A 61 15.32 0.35 -11.01
CA LEU A 61 15.06 0.38 -12.45
C LEU A 61 15.85 -0.77 -13.09
N PRO A 62 15.22 -1.61 -13.93
CA PRO A 62 15.96 -2.64 -14.64
C PRO A 62 17.12 -1.97 -15.40
N PRO A 63 18.31 -2.59 -15.46
CA PRO A 63 19.43 -2.00 -16.19
C PRO A 63 18.96 -1.71 -17.62
N GLY A 64 19.03 -0.42 -17.99
CA GLY A 64 18.56 0.03 -19.30
C GLY A 64 19.26 -0.73 -20.43
N PRO A 65 18.61 -0.87 -21.60
CA PRO A 65 19.19 -1.52 -22.76
C PRO A 65 20.39 -0.69 -23.24
N GLY A 66 21.58 -0.99 -22.72
CA GLY A 66 22.76 -0.16 -22.94
C GLY A 66 24.01 -0.57 -22.17
N ARG A 67 23.91 -1.45 -21.15
CA ARG A 67 25.09 -2.06 -20.55
C ARG A 67 25.63 -3.13 -21.50
N LYS A 68 26.47 -2.72 -22.45
CA LYS A 68 27.36 -3.65 -23.15
C LYS A 68 28.34 -4.16 -22.10
N GLU A 69 28.28 -5.45 -21.84
CA GLU A 69 29.29 -6.20 -21.12
C GLU A 69 30.48 -6.32 -22.08
N ASP A 70 31.43 -5.38 -21.97
CA ASP A 70 32.71 -5.43 -22.66
C ASP A 70 33.64 -6.37 -21.89
N SER A 71 33.67 -7.61 -22.38
CA SER A 71 34.69 -8.62 -22.06
C SER A 71 35.92 -8.45 -22.93
#